data_AF-A0A0R3FL71-F1
#
_entry.id   AF-A0A0R3FL71-F1
#
_cell.length_a   1.000
_cell.length_b   1.000
_cell.length_c   1.000
_cell.angle_alpha   90.00
_cell.angle_beta   90.00
_cell.angle_gamma   90.00
#
_symmetry.space_group_name_H-M   'P 1'
#
loop_
_entity.id
_entity.type
_entity.pdbx_description
1 polymer ?
#
loop_
_entity_poly.entity_id
_entity_poly.type
_entity_poly.pdbx_seq_one_letter_code
_entity_poly.pdbx_strand_id
1 'polypeptide(L)'
;MAAFVYFTVADTYQAIVSDGSDEGSEPDLKMISGTVTFTPSVKEVLATISDIPTTVRLEPIIGRIEEDGVLKTLDSTPGVKLLANTEAIGPLPELTYRVDFTNVVYNRKTNQRIEPFRFAAATSATTLRLSSVERLPL
;
A
#
# COMPACT_ATOMS: atom_id res chain seq x y z
N MET A 1 -17.61 22.13 -4.53
CA MET A 1 -16.96 21.25 -3.52
C MET A 1 -16.20 20.16 -4.26
N ALA A 2 -14.89 20.28 -4.47
CA ALA A 2 -14.11 19.18 -5.02
C ALA A 2 -14.01 18.09 -3.95
N ALA A 3 -14.68 16.97 -4.16
CA ALA A 3 -14.58 15.81 -3.27
C ALA A 3 -13.28 15.07 -3.61
N PHE A 4 -12.37 14.97 -2.64
CA PHE A 4 -11.23 14.05 -2.80
C PHE A 4 -11.76 12.65 -3.00
N VAL A 5 -11.32 12.01 -4.08
CA VAL A 5 -11.64 10.62 -4.36
C VAL A 5 -10.54 9.77 -3.76
N TYR A 6 -10.94 8.75 -3.00
CA TYR A 6 -10.01 7.80 -2.40
C TYR A 6 -10.24 6.41 -2.98
N PHE A 7 -9.16 5.68 -3.22
CA PHE A 7 -9.21 4.27 -3.58
C PHE A 7 -8.64 3.44 -2.43
N THR A 8 -9.04 2.18 -2.35
CA THR A 8 -8.59 1.27 -1.29
C THR A 8 -7.54 0.32 -1.85
N VAL A 9 -6.43 0.15 -1.14
CA VAL A 9 -5.40 -0.83 -1.42
C VAL A 9 -5.52 -1.97 -0.44
N ALA A 10 -5.66 -3.20 -0.93
CA ALA A 10 -5.81 -4.38 -0.09
C ALA A 10 -4.95 -5.53 -0.64
N ASP A 11 -4.33 -6.31 0.22
CA ASP A 11 -3.65 -7.53 -0.22
C ASP A 11 -3.42 -8.50 0.94
N THR A 12 -3.00 -9.72 0.59
CA THR A 12 -2.62 -10.78 1.54
C THR A 12 -1.21 -11.26 1.23
N TYR A 13 -0.37 -11.34 2.25
CA TYR A 13 1.05 -11.69 2.14
C TYR A 13 1.36 -13.00 2.84
N GLN A 14 1.95 -13.93 2.08
CA GLN A 14 2.34 -15.26 2.54
C GLN A 14 3.75 -15.56 2.04
N ALA A 15 4.52 -16.29 2.86
CA ALA A 15 5.84 -16.80 2.53
C ALA A 15 5.79 -18.32 2.48
N ILE A 16 6.43 -18.91 1.46
CA ILE A 16 6.75 -20.33 1.44
C ILE A 16 8.07 -20.53 2.17
N VAL A 17 8.06 -21.39 3.17
CA VAL A 17 9.17 -21.59 4.11
C VAL A 17 9.59 -23.04 4.08
N SER A 18 10.90 -23.31 4.04
CA SER A 18 11.43 -24.67 4.17
C SER A 18 10.95 -25.30 5.48
N ASP A 19 10.37 -26.49 5.40
CA ASP A 19 9.90 -27.21 6.56
C ASP A 19 11.04 -27.51 7.56
N GLY A 20 10.66 -27.50 8.84
CA GLY A 20 11.52 -27.88 9.95
C GLY A 20 10.70 -28.22 11.19
N SER A 21 9.43 -28.61 11.07
CA SER A 21 8.57 -28.88 12.24
C SER A 21 7.47 -29.94 12.05
N ASP A 22 7.29 -30.55 10.88
CA ASP A 22 6.34 -31.68 10.72
C ASP A 22 6.97 -32.96 10.11
N GLU A 23 6.18 -34.02 9.99
CA GLU A 23 6.62 -35.32 9.44
C GLU A 23 6.80 -35.29 7.91
N GLY A 24 6.43 -34.18 7.26
CA GLY A 24 6.59 -33.95 5.84
C GLY A 24 8.01 -33.50 5.47
N SER A 25 8.22 -33.22 4.19
CA SER A 25 9.39 -32.48 3.71
C SER A 25 8.96 -31.37 2.74
N GLU A 26 7.65 -31.08 2.74
CA GLU A 26 7.03 -30.11 1.86
C GLU A 26 7.15 -28.72 2.49
N PRO A 27 7.46 -27.68 1.72
CA PRO A 27 7.49 -26.32 2.23
C PRO A 27 6.14 -25.84 2.79
N ASP A 28 6.21 -25.13 3.91
CA ASP A 28 5.07 -24.59 4.64
C ASP A 28 4.66 -23.19 4.17
N LEU A 29 3.36 -22.90 4.16
CA LEU A 29 2.85 -21.53 4.02
C LEU A 29 2.80 -20.85 5.39
N LYS A 30 3.55 -19.75 5.54
CA LYS A 30 3.51 -18.89 6.74
C LYS A 30 3.02 -17.49 6.38
N MET A 31 2.19 -16.91 7.25
CA MET A 31 1.75 -15.53 7.11
C MET A 31 2.93 -14.59 7.38
N ILE A 32 2.98 -13.51 6.62
CA ILE A 32 3.95 -12.43 6.81
C ILE A 32 3.30 -11.35 7.65
N SER A 33 4.04 -10.75 8.58
CA SER A 33 3.65 -9.48 9.22
C SER A 33 4.71 -8.42 8.96
N GLY A 34 4.33 -7.14 9.05
CA GLY A 34 5.26 -6.03 8.81
C GLY A 34 4.57 -4.68 8.64
N THR A 35 5.36 -3.64 8.45
CA THR A 35 4.87 -2.27 8.20
C THR A 35 5.00 -1.94 6.72
N VAL A 36 3.97 -1.33 6.15
CA VAL A 36 3.93 -0.92 4.74
C VAL A 36 3.77 0.59 4.66
N THR A 37 4.68 1.26 3.96
CA THR A 37 4.66 2.71 3.77
C THR A 37 4.37 3.03 2.31
N PHE A 38 3.34 3.82 2.07
CA PHE A 38 2.93 4.31 0.76
C PHE A 38 3.38 5.76 0.61
N THR A 39 4.45 5.99 -0.15
CA THR A 39 5.00 7.31 -0.41
C THR A 39 4.48 7.85 -1.74
N PRO A 40 3.74 8.97 -1.78
CA PRO A 40 3.29 9.58 -3.02
C PRO A 40 4.46 10.18 -3.82
N SER A 41 4.36 10.20 -5.15
CA SER A 41 5.37 10.82 -6.03
C SER A 41 5.45 12.33 -5.90
N VAL A 42 4.34 12.98 -5.58
CA VAL A 42 4.25 14.42 -5.36
C VAL A 42 3.96 14.70 -3.89
N LYS A 43 4.54 15.79 -3.37
CA LYS A 43 4.36 16.20 -1.97
C LYS A 43 3.19 17.14 -1.77
N GLU A 44 2.76 17.82 -2.83
CA GLU A 44 1.73 18.86 -2.78
C GLU A 44 0.87 18.75 -4.03
N VAL A 45 -0.43 18.93 -3.85
CA VAL A 45 -1.42 18.97 -4.93
C VAL A 45 -2.27 20.21 -4.79
N LEU A 46 -2.69 20.77 -5.92
CA LEU A 46 -3.57 21.94 -5.95
C LEU A 46 -5.01 21.44 -6.05
N ALA A 47 -5.81 21.69 -5.02
CA ALA A 47 -7.19 21.27 -4.98
C ALA A 47 -8.11 22.46 -4.68
N THR A 48 -9.33 22.43 -5.21
CA THR A 48 -10.33 23.49 -4.96
C THR A 48 -11.30 23.06 -3.86
N ILE A 49 -11.01 23.45 -2.63
CA ILE A 49 -11.86 23.15 -1.47
C ILE A 49 -12.81 24.34 -1.26
N SER A 50 -14.11 24.10 -1.31
CA SER A 50 -15.14 25.15 -1.14
C SER A 50 -14.91 26.38 -2.03
N ASP A 51 -14.57 26.14 -3.29
CA ASP A 51 -14.31 27.17 -4.32
C ASP A 51 -13.07 28.05 -4.07
N ILE A 52 -12.21 27.64 -3.12
CA ILE A 52 -10.93 28.28 -2.81
C ILE A 52 -9.78 27.39 -3.29
N PRO A 53 -8.87 27.89 -4.15
CA PRO A 53 -7.67 27.15 -4.52
C PRO A 53 -6.79 26.96 -3.28
N THR A 54 -6.60 25.71 -2.88
CA THR A 54 -5.88 25.31 -1.68
C THR A 54 -4.78 24.33 -2.03
N THR A 55 -3.58 24.57 -1.52
CA THR A 55 -2.49 23.60 -1.60
C THR A 55 -2.66 22.56 -0.51
N VAL A 56 -2.80 21.29 -0.90
CA VAL A 56 -2.89 20.16 0.04
C VAL A 56 -1.58 19.39 0.01
N ARG A 57 -1.00 19.16 1.18
CA ARG A 57 0.22 18.39 1.34
C ARG A 57 -0.11 16.90 1.48
N LEU A 58 0.55 16.06 0.70
CA LEU A 58 0.42 14.61 0.76
C LEU A 58 1.52 14.04 1.63
N GLU A 59 1.14 13.44 2.76
CA GLU A 59 2.05 12.70 3.62
C GLU A 59 2.10 11.22 3.23
N PRO A 60 3.23 10.52 3.48
CA PRO A 60 3.28 9.08 3.35
C PRO A 60 2.22 8.41 4.23
N ILE A 61 1.47 7.47 3.65
CA ILE A 61 0.41 6.75 4.36
C ILE A 61 0.98 5.42 4.86
N ILE A 62 0.69 5.08 6.11
CA ILE A 62 1.23 3.89 6.76
C ILE A 62 0.11 2.86 6.94
N GLY A 63 0.38 1.63 6.52
CA GLY A 63 -0.39 0.44 6.82
C GLY A 63 0.45 -0.61 7.54
N ARG A 64 -0.21 -1.67 8.00
CA ARG A 64 0.42 -2.82 8.67
C ARG A 64 -0.13 -4.11 8.08
N ILE A 65 0.77 -5.05 7.82
CA ILE A 65 0.43 -6.45 7.60
C ILE A 65 0.41 -7.11 8.98
N GLU A 66 -0.74 -7.62 9.39
CA GLU A 66 -0.91 -8.26 10.70
C GLU A 66 -0.59 -9.76 10.64
N GLU A 67 -0.75 -10.45 11.78
CA GLU A 67 -0.44 -11.88 11.91
C GLU A 67 -1.29 -12.79 10.99
N ASP A 68 -2.42 -12.28 10.52
CA ASP A 68 -3.27 -12.95 9.52
C ASP A 68 -2.77 -12.76 8.07
N GLY A 69 -1.66 -12.04 7.88
CA GLY A 69 -1.10 -11.74 6.56
C GLY A 69 -1.87 -10.67 5.79
N VAL A 70 -2.88 -10.03 6.39
CA VAL A 70 -3.73 -9.06 5.69
C VAL A 70 -3.21 -7.64 5.88
N LEU A 71 -3.16 -6.88 4.79
CA LEU A 71 -2.87 -5.45 4.83
C LEU A 71 -4.05 -4.67 5.46
N LYS A 72 -3.78 -4.00 6.57
CA LYS A 72 -4.73 -3.21 7.36
C LYS A 72 -4.19 -1.81 7.63
N THR A 73 -5.09 -0.91 7.99
CA THR A 73 -4.75 0.38 8.60
C THR A 73 -4.23 0.19 10.04
N LEU A 74 -3.75 1.28 10.65
CA LEU A 74 -3.23 1.24 12.03
C LEU A 74 -4.32 0.93 13.08
N ASP A 75 -5.57 1.23 12.77
CA ASP A 75 -6.78 0.88 13.52
C ASP A 75 -7.28 -0.55 13.24
N SER A 76 -6.48 -1.38 12.55
CA SER A 76 -6.77 -2.79 12.23
C SER A 76 -7.95 -2.98 11.25
N THR A 77 -8.32 -1.94 10.50
CA THR A 77 -9.33 -2.01 9.44
C THR A 77 -8.70 -2.57 8.16
N PRO A 78 -9.27 -3.61 7.52
CA PRO A 78 -8.75 -4.14 6.26
C PRO A 78 -8.73 -3.11 5.13
N GLY A 79 -7.59 -3.03 4.45
CA GLY A 79 -7.37 -2.14 3.32
C GLY A 79 -7.00 -0.71 3.71
N VAL A 80 -6.06 -0.12 2.98
CA VAL A 80 -5.54 1.25 3.21
C VAL A 80 -6.09 2.19 2.15
N LYS A 81 -6.67 3.32 2.56
CA LYS A 81 -7.17 4.32 1.62
C LYS A 81 -6.06 5.26 1.17
N LEU A 82 -5.92 5.42 -0.15
CA LEU A 82 -4.97 6.34 -0.79
C LEU A 82 -5.74 7.33 -1.69
N LEU A 83 -5.12 8.47 -1.99
CA LEU A 83 -5.73 9.52 -2.82
C LEU A 83 -5.69 9.11 -4.30
N ALA A 84 -6.84 9.17 -4.97
CA ALA A 84 -6.95 8.87 -6.39
C ALA A 84 -6.43 10.01 -7.27
N ASN A 85 -5.85 9.65 -8.42
CA ASN A 85 -5.45 10.60 -9.45
C ASN A 85 -6.67 11.09 -10.22
N THR A 86 -7.27 12.20 -9.78
CA THR A 86 -8.49 12.77 -10.37
C THR A 86 -8.28 14.22 -10.73
N GLU A 87 -9.12 14.76 -11.62
CA GLU A 87 -9.08 16.18 -11.98
C GLU A 87 -9.29 17.12 -10.76
N ALA A 88 -9.85 16.59 -9.67
CA ALA A 88 -10.06 17.33 -8.41
C ALA A 88 -8.76 17.74 -7.71
N ILE A 89 -7.62 17.09 -8.01
CA ILE A 89 -6.30 17.38 -7.41
C ILE A 89 -5.38 18.15 -8.38
N GLY A 90 -5.99 18.78 -9.39
CA GLY A 90 -5.32 19.61 -10.39
C GLY A 90 -4.80 18.81 -11.59
N PRO A 91 -4.25 19.48 -12.62
CA PRO A 91 -3.65 18.84 -13.79
C PRO A 91 -2.32 18.18 -13.40
N LEU A 92 -2.39 17.00 -12.79
CA LEU A 92 -1.24 16.16 -12.53
C LEU A 92 -1.07 15.18 -13.70
N PRO A 93 0.11 15.09 -14.33
CA PRO A 93 0.33 14.15 -15.42
C PRO A 93 0.18 12.71 -14.94
N GLU A 94 0.65 12.38 -13.74
CA GLU A 94 0.47 11.06 -13.12
C GLU A 94 0.78 11.12 -11.60
N LEU A 95 -0.10 10.55 -10.76
CA LEU A 95 0.18 10.28 -9.35
C LEU A 95 0.56 8.80 -9.20
N THR A 96 1.72 8.53 -8.59
CA THR A 96 2.17 7.17 -8.30
C THR A 96 2.49 7.03 -6.81
N TYR A 97 2.44 5.80 -6.33
CA TYR A 97 2.81 5.44 -4.96
C TYR A 97 3.96 4.46 -4.97
N ARG A 98 5.03 4.79 -4.24
CA ARG A 98 6.09 3.84 -3.89
C ARG A 98 5.68 3.11 -2.61
N VAL A 99 5.75 1.80 -2.65
CA VAL A 99 5.47 0.91 -1.52
C VAL A 99 6.79 0.41 -0.96
N ASP A 100 7.04 0.71 0.30
CA ASP A 100 8.20 0.22 1.05
C ASP A 100 7.73 -0.67 2.20
N PHE A 101 8.41 -1.80 2.38
CA PHE A 101 8.12 -2.78 3.43
C PHE A 101 9.23 -2.72 4.48
N THR A 102 8.85 -2.60 5.74
CA THR A 102 9.78 -2.54 6.88
C THR A 102 9.31 -3.45 8.00
N ASN A 103 10.23 -3.83 8.90
CA ASN A 103 9.93 -4.74 10.02
C ASN A 103 9.22 -6.04 9.58
N VAL A 104 9.60 -6.57 8.42
CA VAL A 104 8.96 -7.78 7.89
C VAL A 104 9.39 -9.00 8.72
N VAL A 105 8.42 -9.74 9.21
CA VAL A 105 8.60 -10.94 10.03
C VAL A 105 7.85 -12.11 9.41
N TYR A 106 8.54 -13.21 9.22
CA TYR A 106 7.96 -14.52 8.92
C TYR A 106 8.93 -15.62 9.34
N ASN A 107 8.44 -16.84 9.57
CA ASN A 107 9.25 -17.97 10.02
C ASN A 107 10.11 -17.69 11.28
N ARG A 108 9.57 -16.93 12.25
CA ARG A 108 10.30 -16.47 13.45
C ARG A 108 11.58 -15.66 13.15
N LYS A 109 11.81 -15.27 11.90
CA LYS A 109 12.91 -14.41 11.47
C LYS A 109 12.39 -12.99 11.32
N THR A 110 13.15 -12.03 11.83
CA THR A 110 12.87 -10.60 11.72
C THR A 110 13.67 -9.99 10.58
N ASN A 111 13.34 -8.74 10.23
CA ASN A 111 14.03 -7.93 9.21
C ASN A 111 14.17 -8.63 7.85
N GLN A 112 13.15 -9.40 7.48
CA GLN A 112 13.09 -9.98 6.15
C GLN A 112 12.89 -8.86 5.10
N ARG A 113 13.29 -9.11 3.87
CA ARG A 113 13.17 -8.13 2.78
C ARG A 113 12.03 -8.51 1.85
N ILE A 114 11.13 -7.56 1.62
CA ILE A 114 10.22 -7.55 0.46
C ILE A 114 10.69 -6.40 -0.41
N GLU A 115 10.92 -6.66 -1.69
CA GLU A 115 11.38 -5.61 -2.59
C GLU A 115 10.34 -4.49 -2.71
N PRO A 116 10.74 -3.22 -2.54
CA PRO A 116 9.85 -2.11 -2.79
C PRO A 116 9.49 -2.05 -4.27
N PHE A 117 8.35 -1.47 -4.58
CA PHE A 117 7.92 -1.23 -5.95
C PHE A 117 7.05 0.02 -6.04
N ARG A 118 6.88 0.55 -7.24
CA ARG A 118 5.99 1.68 -7.52
C ARG A 118 4.79 1.20 -8.33
N PHE A 119 3.64 1.83 -8.12
CA PHE A 119 2.44 1.60 -8.94
C PHE A 119 1.68 2.91 -9.16
N ALA A 120 0.86 2.96 -10.20
CA ALA A 120 0.02 4.12 -10.51
C ALA A 120 -1.20 4.21 -9.58
N ALA A 121 -1.53 5.42 -9.12
CA ALA A 121 -2.75 5.65 -8.35
C ALA A 121 -3.99 5.38 -9.22
N ALA A 122 -5.05 4.83 -8.62
CA ALA A 122 -6.33 4.69 -9.32
C ALA A 122 -6.90 6.06 -9.68
N THR A 123 -7.70 6.13 -10.75
CA THR A 123 -8.41 7.35 -11.17
C THR A 123 -9.86 7.41 -10.66
N SER A 124 -10.27 6.45 -9.84
CA SER A 124 -11.63 6.34 -9.30
C SER A 124 -11.63 5.61 -7.95
N ALA A 125 -12.77 5.65 -7.24
CA ALA A 125 -12.94 5.00 -5.95
C ALA A 125 -13.10 3.47 -6.11
N THR A 126 -11.98 2.77 -6.33
CA THR A 126 -11.95 1.31 -6.51
C THR A 126 -11.08 0.64 -5.45
N THR A 127 -11.18 -0.69 -5.37
CA THR A 127 -10.26 -1.50 -4.57
C THR A 127 -9.19 -2.10 -5.48
N LEU A 128 -7.93 -1.78 -5.22
CA LEU A 128 -6.76 -2.32 -5.92
C LEU A 128 -6.06 -3.38 -5.08
N ARG A 129 -5.68 -4.49 -5.72
CA ARG A 129 -4.83 -5.52 -5.14
C ARG A 129 -3.37 -5.28 -5.50
N LEU A 130 -2.48 -5.16 -4.51
CA LEU A 130 -1.05 -4.91 -4.76
C LEU A 130 -0.37 -6.04 -5.56
N SER A 131 -0.90 -7.24 -5.46
CA SER A 131 -0.48 -8.42 -6.22
C SER A 131 -0.87 -8.37 -7.70
N SER A 132 -1.84 -7.53 -8.09
CA SER A 132 -2.32 -7.41 -9.47
C SER A 132 -1.99 -6.10 -10.16
N VAL A 133 -1.36 -5.14 -9.46
CA VAL A 133 -0.97 -3.86 -10.08
C VAL A 133 0.27 -4.03 -10.96
N GLU A 134 0.33 -3.25 -12.03
CA GLU A 134 1.55 -3.11 -12.82
C GLU A 134 2.65 -2.48 -11.97
N ARG A 135 3.82 -3.12 -11.95
CA ARG A 135 4.99 -2.62 -11.24
C ARG A 135 5.76 -1.66 -12.14
N LEU A 136 5.81 -0.41 -11.72
CA LEU A 136 6.59 0.64 -12.37
C LEU A 136 8.04 0.63 -11.86
N PRO A 137 9.00 1.09 -12.69
CA PRO A 137 10.38 1.33 -12.24
C PRO A 137 10.43 2.29 -11.04
N LEU A 138 11.34 1.98 -10.10
CA LEU A 138 11.62 2.82 -8.93
C LEU A 138 12.42 4.07 -9.31
#